data_AF-A0A7C7D580-F1
#
_entry.id   AF-A0A7C7D580-F1
#
_cell.length_a   1.000
_cell.length_b   1.000
_cell.length_c   1.000
_cell.angle_alpha   90.00
_cell.angle_beta   90.00
_cell.angle_gamma   90.00
#
_symmetry.space_group_name_H-M   'P 1'
#
loop_
_entity.id
_entity.type
_entity.pdbx_description
1 polymer ?
#
loop_
_entity_poly.entity_id
_entity_poly.type
_entity_poly.pdbx_seq_one_letter_code
_entity_poly.pdbx_strand_id
1 'polypeptide(L)'
;MTPRQKFLNTLNFKKVEGKLVMVEWAAWWDKTIERWKQEGLPQELDTEGILDYFGFDKLICITVSGKDKEGPKPLSHGAGLIKDEQSYKELKKFLFTDNIIENTKRYALQLKERHEKGEIIVRLWLDGFFWFPRTIL
;
A
#
# COMPACT_ATOMS: atom_id res chain seq x y z
N MET A 1 -17.64 -17.36 -1.56
CA MET A 1 -16.71 -16.63 -2.43
C MET A 1 -15.64 -15.94 -1.58
N THR A 2 -14.35 -16.13 -1.87
CA THR A 2 -13.28 -15.47 -1.12
C THR A 2 -13.23 -13.96 -1.38
N PRO A 3 -12.66 -13.13 -0.48
CA PRO A 3 -12.42 -11.70 -0.74
C PRO A 3 -11.82 -11.43 -2.12
N ARG A 4 -10.77 -12.19 -2.49
CA ARG A 4 -10.10 -12.08 -3.79
C ARG A 4 -11.03 -12.38 -4.96
N GLN A 5 -11.86 -13.42 -4.87
CA GLN A 5 -12.82 -13.75 -5.93
C GLN A 5 -13.91 -12.69 -6.08
N LYS A 6 -14.43 -12.15 -4.97
CA LYS A 6 -15.39 -11.03 -5.03
C LYS A 6 -14.76 -9.83 -5.74
N PHE A 7 -13.54 -9.45 -5.34
CA PHE A 7 -12.81 -8.35 -5.95
C PHE A 7 -12.63 -8.53 -7.46
N LEU A 8 -12.13 -9.70 -7.89
CA LEU A 8 -11.93 -10.01 -9.31
C LEU A 8 -13.27 -10.02 -10.07
N ASN A 9 -14.32 -10.59 -9.51
CA ASN A 9 -15.63 -10.61 -10.15
C ASN A 9 -16.19 -9.19 -10.31
N THR A 10 -16.13 -8.36 -9.27
CA THR A 10 -16.54 -6.95 -9.32
C THR A 10 -15.82 -6.21 -10.44
N LEU A 11 -14.49 -6.29 -10.50
CA LEU A 11 -13.70 -5.57 -11.51
C LEU A 11 -13.83 -6.13 -12.93
N ASN A 12 -14.30 -7.38 -13.08
CA ASN A 12 -14.57 -8.00 -14.38
C ASN A 12 -16.06 -8.01 -14.73
N PHE A 13 -16.89 -7.20 -14.06
CA PHE A 13 -18.33 -7.09 -14.32
C PHE A 13 -19.07 -8.44 -14.25
N LYS A 14 -18.60 -9.35 -13.39
CA LYS A 14 -19.23 -10.65 -13.12
C LYS A 14 -20.10 -10.56 -11.88
N LYS A 15 -21.12 -11.43 -11.80
CA LYS A 15 -21.99 -11.53 -10.63
C LYS A 15 -21.17 -11.89 -9.38
N VAL A 16 -21.40 -11.15 -8.30
CA VAL A 16 -20.90 -11.44 -6.96
C VAL A 16 -22.04 -12.02 -6.14
N GLU A 17 -21.78 -13.09 -5.40
CA GLU A 17 -22.75 -13.66 -4.47
C GLU A 17 -22.71 -12.93 -3.13
N GLY A 18 -23.88 -12.61 -2.58
CA GLY A 18 -23.99 -11.88 -1.32
C GLY A 18 -23.61 -10.41 -1.48
N LYS A 19 -22.72 -9.91 -0.61
CA LYS A 19 -22.27 -8.52 -0.64
C LYS A 19 -21.13 -8.28 -1.63
N LEU A 20 -21.09 -7.08 -2.21
CA LEU A 20 -19.92 -6.59 -2.95
C LEU A 20 -18.68 -6.59 -2.06
N VAL A 21 -17.51 -6.60 -2.71
CA VAL A 21 -16.24 -6.42 -2.01
C VAL A 21 -16.24 -5.06 -1.29
N MET A 22 -15.87 -5.06 -0.02
CA MET A 22 -15.78 -3.85 0.81
C MET A 22 -14.36 -3.73 1.33
N VAL A 23 -13.61 -2.77 0.80
CA VAL A 23 -12.22 -2.54 1.22
C VAL A 23 -12.09 -1.13 1.79
N GLU A 24 -11.30 -0.98 2.83
CA GLU A 24 -10.68 0.29 3.15
C GLU A 24 -9.28 0.29 2.51
N TRP A 25 -9.00 1.32 1.73
CA TRP A 25 -7.75 1.42 0.97
C TRP A 25 -6.75 2.39 1.61
N ALA A 26 -7.22 3.28 2.49
CA ALA A 26 -6.41 4.24 3.21
C ALA A 26 -6.37 3.88 4.71
N ALA A 27 -5.20 4.00 5.34
CA ALA A 27 -5.13 3.84 6.79
C ALA A 27 -5.99 4.91 7.48
N TRP A 28 -6.68 4.52 8.55
CA TRP A 28 -7.37 5.47 9.41
C TRP A 28 -6.37 6.30 10.21
N TRP A 29 -6.79 7.51 10.57
CA TRP A 29 -5.99 8.38 11.42
C TRP A 29 -5.93 7.81 12.83
N ASP A 30 -4.79 7.95 13.48
CA ASP A 30 -4.57 7.55 14.88
C ASP A 30 -5.69 8.11 15.79
N LYS A 31 -6.03 9.39 15.65
CA LYS A 31 -7.12 10.04 16.40
C LYS A 31 -8.49 9.41 16.19
N THR A 32 -8.75 8.89 14.99
CA THR A 32 -9.99 8.18 14.69
C THR A 32 -10.04 6.85 15.44
N ILE A 33 -8.95 6.10 15.40
CA ILE A 33 -8.83 4.81 16.09
C ILE A 33 -8.89 5.00 17.61
N GLU A 34 -8.21 6.01 18.15
CA GLU A 34 -8.25 6.37 19.57
C GLU A 34 -9.67 6.68 20.04
N ARG A 35 -10.43 7.44 19.26
CA ARG A 35 -11.84 7.73 19.57
C ARG A 35 -12.68 6.46 19.54
N TRP A 36 -12.56 5.63 18.51
CA TRP A 36 -13.31 4.36 18.44
C TRP A 36 -13.00 3.44 19.62
N LYS A 37 -11.75 3.41 20.08
CA LYS A 37 -11.31 2.69 21.28
C LYS A 37 -12.02 3.18 22.55
N GLN A 38 -12.29 4.48 22.67
CA GLN A 38 -13.09 5.04 23.77
C GLN A 38 -14.59 4.71 23.63
N GLU A 39 -15.06 4.51 22.40
CA GLU A 39 -16.46 4.22 22.06
C GLU A 39 -16.79 2.72 22.04
N GLY A 40 -15.82 1.83 22.33
CA GLY A 40 -16.05 0.38 22.49
C GLY A 40 -15.32 -0.53 21.51
N LEU A 41 -14.44 0.00 20.64
CA LEU A 41 -13.53 -0.83 19.84
C LEU A 41 -12.51 -1.52 20.77
N PRO A 42 -12.28 -2.85 20.65
CA PRO A 42 -11.31 -3.54 21.48
C PRO A 42 -9.89 -2.97 21.32
N GLN A 43 -9.17 -2.84 22.44
CA GLN A 43 -7.93 -2.07 22.53
C GLN A 43 -6.75 -2.76 21.84
N GLU A 44 -6.80 -4.09 21.80
CA GLU A 44 -5.78 -5.00 21.30
C GLU A 44 -5.79 -5.19 19.78
N LEU A 45 -6.83 -4.70 19.10
CA LEU A 45 -6.93 -4.85 17.65
C LEU A 45 -5.86 -4.02 16.94
N ASP A 46 -5.11 -4.70 16.08
CA ASP A 46 -4.28 -4.08 15.06
C ASP A 46 -5.13 -3.67 13.85
N THR A 47 -4.48 -3.15 12.79
CA THR A 47 -5.20 -2.68 11.60
C THR A 47 -6.05 -3.78 10.95
N GLU A 48 -5.53 -5.01 10.86
CA GLU A 48 -6.28 -6.13 10.28
C GLU A 48 -7.44 -6.57 11.19
N GLY A 49 -7.24 -6.57 12.51
CA GLY A 49 -8.29 -6.84 13.48
C GLY A 49 -9.42 -5.82 13.44
N ILE A 50 -9.11 -4.53 13.21
CA ILE A 50 -10.13 -3.48 13.02
C ILE A 50 -10.91 -3.71 11.71
N LEU A 51 -10.24 -4.09 10.62
CA LEU A 51 -10.90 -4.47 9.37
C LEU A 51 -11.87 -5.64 9.60
N ASP A 52 -11.42 -6.68 10.31
CA ASP A 52 -12.27 -7.83 10.65
C ASP A 52 -13.47 -7.43 11.52
N TYR A 53 -13.25 -6.58 12.53
CA TYR A 53 -14.29 -6.08 13.44
C TYR A 53 -15.43 -5.37 12.67
N PHE A 54 -15.09 -4.55 11.67
CA PHE A 54 -16.08 -3.88 10.82
C PHE A 54 -16.51 -4.71 9.59
N GLY A 55 -15.99 -5.91 9.42
CA GLY A 55 -16.34 -6.83 8.33
C GLY A 55 -15.83 -6.41 6.96
N PHE A 56 -14.70 -5.70 6.89
CA PHE A 56 -14.03 -5.36 5.63
C PHE A 56 -13.24 -6.55 5.06
N ASP A 57 -13.21 -6.63 3.73
CA ASP A 57 -12.30 -7.47 2.98
C ASP A 57 -10.89 -6.85 3.01
N LYS A 58 -9.86 -7.67 3.26
CA LYS A 58 -8.47 -7.19 3.44
C LYS A 58 -7.82 -6.90 2.09
N LEU A 59 -7.42 -5.65 1.88
CA LEU A 59 -6.64 -5.22 0.72
C LEU A 59 -5.27 -4.72 1.17
N ILE A 60 -4.23 -5.44 0.75
CA ILE A 60 -2.84 -5.07 1.03
C ILE A 60 -2.26 -4.35 -0.20
N CYS A 61 -1.75 -3.14 0.02
CA CYS A 61 -1.11 -2.34 -1.01
C CYS A 61 0.41 -2.60 -1.01
N ILE A 62 0.92 -3.17 -2.10
CA ILE A 62 2.35 -3.24 -2.37
C ILE A 62 2.74 -1.99 -3.14
N THR A 63 3.48 -1.10 -2.50
CA THR A 63 3.96 0.14 -3.13
C THR A 63 5.36 -0.07 -3.71
N VAL A 64 5.54 0.36 -4.95
CA VAL A 64 6.82 0.36 -5.67
C VAL A 64 7.14 1.79 -6.03
N SER A 65 8.16 2.34 -5.38
CA SER A 65 8.62 3.71 -5.64
C SER A 65 9.72 3.74 -6.68
N GLY A 66 9.88 4.87 -7.37
CA GLY A 66 11.00 5.09 -8.30
C GLY A 66 12.35 5.32 -7.63
N LYS A 67 12.40 5.48 -6.30
CA LYS A 67 13.63 5.74 -5.53
C LYS A 67 13.88 4.63 -4.52
N ASP A 68 15.12 4.18 -4.47
CA ASP A 68 15.61 3.23 -3.48
C ASP A 68 15.48 3.81 -2.05
N LYS A 69 15.19 2.92 -1.09
CA LYS A 69 15.13 3.25 0.33
C LYS A 69 16.50 3.63 0.91
N GLU A 70 17.58 3.17 0.27
CA GLU A 70 18.95 3.52 0.64
C GLU A 70 19.36 4.92 0.15
N GLY A 71 18.57 5.52 -0.74
CA GLY A 71 18.80 6.88 -1.21
C GLY A 71 18.51 7.95 -0.14
N PRO A 72 18.93 9.21 -0.39
CA PRO A 72 18.72 10.30 0.55
C PRO A 72 17.23 10.49 0.88
N LYS A 73 16.98 10.93 2.11
CA LYS A 73 15.64 11.30 2.60
C LYS A 73 15.45 12.81 2.50
N PRO A 74 14.25 13.28 2.14
CA PRO A 74 13.96 14.71 2.15
C PRO A 74 14.00 15.25 3.59
N LEU A 75 14.30 16.54 3.74
CA LEU A 75 14.44 17.20 5.04
C LEU A 75 13.12 17.23 5.83
N SER A 76 12.00 17.29 5.12
CA SER A 76 10.66 17.26 5.67
C SER A 76 9.70 16.58 4.70
N HIS A 77 8.48 16.26 5.18
CA HIS A 77 7.44 15.71 4.33
C HIS A 77 7.11 16.67 3.19
N GLY A 78 7.17 16.19 1.95
CA GLY A 78 6.91 16.98 0.74
C GLY A 78 8.06 17.87 0.28
N ALA A 79 9.22 17.86 0.94
CA ALA A 79 10.40 18.56 0.44
C ALA A 79 11.07 17.79 -0.71
N GLY A 80 11.55 18.54 -1.72
CA GLY A 80 12.33 18.00 -2.83
C GLY A 80 13.73 17.54 -2.45
N LEU A 81 14.34 16.75 -3.33
CA LEU A 81 15.72 16.26 -3.24
C LEU A 81 16.62 16.87 -4.33
N ILE A 82 16.06 17.28 -5.46
CA ILE A 82 16.77 17.85 -6.60
C ILE A 82 16.68 19.37 -6.51
N LYS A 83 17.84 20.03 -6.46
CA LYS A 83 17.95 21.51 -6.46
C LYS A 83 18.55 22.04 -7.76
N ASP A 84 19.33 21.21 -8.42
CA ASP A 84 20.13 21.51 -9.61
C ASP A 84 20.48 20.22 -10.36
N GLU A 85 21.21 20.35 -11.46
CA GLU A 85 21.63 19.19 -12.27
C GLU A 85 22.58 18.24 -11.51
N GLN A 86 23.43 18.78 -10.63
CA GLN A 86 24.41 17.99 -9.91
C GLN A 86 23.75 17.08 -8.87
N SER A 87 22.84 17.64 -8.07
CA SER A 87 22.02 16.89 -7.11
C SER A 87 21.16 15.83 -7.80
N TYR A 88 20.66 16.09 -9.01
CA TYR A 88 20.01 15.06 -9.81
C TYR A 88 20.97 13.92 -10.22
N LYS A 89 22.17 14.24 -10.71
CA LYS A 89 23.18 13.21 -11.08
C LYS A 89 23.58 12.34 -9.88
N GLU A 90 23.68 12.92 -8.70
CA GLU A 90 23.94 12.20 -7.46
C GLU A 90 22.76 11.30 -7.07
N LEU A 91 21.53 11.83 -7.13
CA LEU A 91 20.31 11.09 -6.82
C LEU A 91 20.07 9.93 -7.79
N LYS A 92 20.44 10.08 -9.07
CA LYS A 92 20.20 9.11 -10.14
C LYS A 92 20.69 7.71 -9.82
N LYS A 93 21.75 7.58 -9.01
CA LYS A 93 22.31 6.29 -8.56
C LYS A 93 21.32 5.46 -7.71
N PHE A 94 20.34 6.13 -7.11
CA PHE A 94 19.30 5.52 -6.28
C PHE A 94 17.95 5.45 -7.00
N LEU A 95 17.86 5.89 -8.26
CA LEU A 95 16.62 5.85 -9.02
C LEU A 95 16.55 4.58 -9.87
N PHE A 96 15.39 3.92 -9.84
CA PHE A 96 15.07 2.76 -10.68
C PHE A 96 16.08 1.60 -10.55
N THR A 97 16.57 1.35 -9.34
CA THR A 97 17.54 0.29 -9.05
C THR A 97 16.87 -1.09 -9.01
N ASP A 98 17.64 -2.15 -9.31
CA ASP A 98 17.18 -3.54 -9.15
C ASP A 98 16.79 -3.88 -7.71
N ASN A 99 17.43 -3.22 -6.73
CA ASN A 99 17.14 -3.41 -5.31
C ASN A 99 15.70 -2.99 -4.96
N ILE A 100 15.10 -2.02 -5.67
CA ILE A 100 13.67 -1.70 -5.53
C ILE A 100 12.83 -2.94 -5.88
N ILE A 101 13.11 -3.57 -7.03
CA ILE A 101 12.38 -4.75 -7.52
C ILE A 101 12.56 -5.94 -6.56
N GLU A 102 13.79 -6.21 -6.11
CA GLU A 102 14.06 -7.33 -5.21
C GLU A 102 13.40 -7.15 -3.84
N ASN A 103 13.39 -5.93 -3.30
CA ASN A 103 12.69 -5.62 -2.06
C ASN A 103 11.16 -5.78 -2.20
N THR A 104 10.59 -5.31 -3.32
CA THR A 104 9.16 -5.52 -3.63
C THR A 104 8.83 -7.00 -3.77
N LYS A 105 9.65 -7.79 -4.48
CA LYS A 105 9.46 -9.23 -4.62
C LYS A 105 9.50 -9.95 -3.28
N ARG A 106 10.46 -9.59 -2.41
CA ARG A 106 10.57 -10.18 -1.07
C ARG A 106 9.28 -9.95 -0.27
N TYR A 107 8.73 -8.74 -0.30
CA TYR A 107 7.47 -8.44 0.37
C TYR A 107 6.28 -9.18 -0.27
N ALA A 108 6.19 -9.22 -1.61
CA ALA A 108 5.14 -9.95 -2.30
C ALA A 108 5.16 -11.46 -1.98
N LEU A 109 6.35 -12.06 -1.87
CA LEU A 109 6.51 -13.48 -1.52
C LEU A 109 6.01 -13.78 -0.10
N GLN A 110 6.15 -12.86 0.85
CA GLN A 110 5.58 -13.01 2.21
C GLN A 110 4.04 -13.05 2.20
N LEU A 111 3.41 -12.46 1.19
CA LEU A 111 1.95 -12.41 1.05
C LEU A 111 1.38 -13.52 0.17
N LYS A 112 2.24 -14.26 -0.53
CA LYS A 112 1.86 -15.21 -1.60
C LYS A 112 0.84 -16.24 -1.14
N GLU A 113 1.12 -16.92 -0.03
CA GLU A 113 0.25 -18.00 0.45
C GLU A 113 -1.17 -17.49 0.78
N ARG A 114 -1.27 -16.40 1.55
CA ARG A 114 -2.56 -15.75 1.88
C ARG A 114 -3.31 -15.29 0.62
N HIS A 115 -2.58 -14.75 -0.35
CA HIS A 115 -3.16 -14.31 -1.64
C HIS A 115 -3.71 -15.48 -2.45
N GLU A 116 -2.99 -16.60 -2.51
CA GLU A 116 -3.41 -17.80 -3.25
C GLU A 116 -4.62 -18.46 -2.61
N LYS A 117 -4.68 -18.50 -1.28
CA LYS A 117 -5.89 -18.92 -0.53
C LYS A 117 -7.07 -17.95 -0.70
N GLY A 118 -6.83 -16.75 -1.22
CA GLY A 118 -7.84 -15.72 -1.45
C GLY A 118 -8.25 -14.95 -0.19
N GLU A 119 -7.51 -15.11 0.90
CA GLU A 119 -7.74 -14.44 2.20
C GLU A 119 -7.52 -12.93 2.10
N ILE A 120 -6.62 -12.50 1.22
CA ILE A 120 -6.27 -11.10 0.99
C ILE A 120 -6.36 -10.75 -0.50
N ILE A 121 -6.69 -9.49 -0.76
CA ILE A 121 -6.53 -8.84 -2.06
C ILE A 121 -5.17 -8.15 -2.05
N VAL A 122 -4.40 -8.30 -3.12
CA VAL A 122 -3.14 -7.57 -3.29
C VAL A 122 -3.32 -6.54 -4.39
N ARG A 123 -3.06 -5.27 -4.08
CA ARG A 123 -3.01 -4.16 -5.04
C ARG A 123 -1.56 -3.74 -5.21
N LEU A 124 -1.09 -3.65 -6.46
CA LEU A 124 0.19 -3.04 -6.78
C LEU A 124 -0.01 -1.54 -7.04
N TRP A 125 0.68 -0.71 -6.28
CA TRP A 125 0.80 0.73 -6.54
C TRP A 125 2.21 1.00 -7.07
N LEU A 126 2.31 1.21 -8.38
CA LEU A 126 3.56 1.58 -9.03
C LEU A 126 3.59 3.08 -9.29
N ASP A 127 4.64 3.74 -8.81
CA ASP A 127 4.89 5.15 -9.05
C ASP A 127 4.99 5.46 -10.56
N GLY A 128 4.09 6.34 -11.03
CA GLY A 128 4.04 6.76 -12.42
C GLY A 128 4.86 8.04 -12.69
N PHE A 129 5.15 8.29 -13.98
CA PHE A 129 5.92 9.44 -14.45
C PHE A 129 5.35 10.81 -14.04
N PHE A 130 4.06 10.88 -13.72
CA PHE A 130 3.43 12.12 -13.25
C PHE A 130 3.68 12.36 -11.75
N TRP A 131 3.32 11.40 -10.90
CA TRP A 131 3.37 11.61 -9.44
C TRP A 131 4.78 11.52 -8.88
N PHE A 132 5.60 10.59 -9.37
CA PHE A 132 6.92 10.34 -8.79
C PHE A 132 7.86 11.56 -8.83
N PRO A 133 8.02 12.30 -9.95
CA PRO A 133 8.90 13.47 -9.96
C PRO A 133 8.56 14.51 -8.88
N ARG A 134 7.29 14.66 -8.52
CA ARG A 134 6.85 15.60 -7.47
C ARG A 134 7.32 15.22 -6.06
N THR A 135 7.79 13.98 -5.88
CA THR A 135 8.33 13.50 -4.61
C THR A 135 9.84 13.76 -4.47
N ILE A 136 10.50 14.14 -5.56
CA ILE A 136 11.95 14.38 -5.62
C ILE A 136 12.32 15.80 -6.08
N LEU A 137 11.33 16.59 -6.55
CA LEU A 137 11.46 18.00 -6.93
C LEU A 137 11.02 18.93 -5.80
#